data_AF-A0A812V592-F1
#
_entry.id   AF-A0A812V592-F1
#
_cell.length_a   1.000
_cell.length_b   1.000
_cell.length_c   1.000
_cell.angle_alpha   90.00
_cell.angle_beta   90.00
_cell.angle_gamma   90.00
#
_symmetry.space_group_name_H-M   'P 1'
#
loop_
_entity.id
_entity.type
_entity.pdbx_description
1 polymer ?
#
loop_
_entity_poly.entity_id
_entity_poly.type
_entity_poly.pdbx_seq_one_letter_code
_entity_poly.pdbx_strand_id
1 'polypeptide(L)'
;MAAVPESRRDNRDFKRHPQRSPQLKAAPTPMPGSAGRRNAQPHTFCVEQEARARLKEYEMTPEVRERMNRCMYALKEVVLQLGPNWRVSPFGSAANGFGTKFSDLDATCYVHTEEGKEAEPQQPAAEVLSERLAPLLREHPEFTMAQEVLHARVPILKLCFEGKLEVDLSCHNTLPLQNTMLLKAYSMLDDRVRDLVILVKLWAKEKEVCGASRSHLSSYALTLMAIYFMQVHPKIQLPMLPPQAFKEGSKVDVASKLEAARSSWKCPQNLGQFVRRFFHFYTSEFSWGSEVVSVRLPNRLDASETHLLKLKGRNFRRLHVEDPVDETRNLNCVLGDIQEGELRRALEETYFRMQQGEPVSLGTPLQKVRNEEYAGADLASSPGRTPIKVFEHLLQSCPEEAEALPPAVMVQAAHRREAEALLNNRQHSLSEVQSREQGGLKFSRRSSLQG
;
A
#
# COMPACT_ATOMS: atom_id res chain seq x y z
N MET A 1 62.24 47.23 -1.06
CA MET A 1 63.01 47.38 0.19
C MET A 1 62.76 46.13 1.03
N ALA A 2 63.83 45.36 1.31
CA ALA A 2 64.09 44.40 2.41
C ALA A 2 62.97 43.43 2.89
N ALA A 3 63.20 42.18 3.32
CA ALA A 3 64.30 41.21 3.32
C ALA A 3 63.75 39.83 3.80
N VAL A 4 64.17 38.75 3.10
CA VAL A 4 64.65 37.37 3.46
C VAL A 4 64.84 37.05 4.99
N PRO A 5 64.96 35.79 5.55
CA PRO A 5 65.29 34.43 4.99
C PRO A 5 64.48 33.19 5.49
N GLU A 6 64.38 32.11 4.70
CA GLU A 6 65.15 30.80 4.65
C GLU A 6 64.69 29.65 5.57
N SER A 7 64.55 28.45 5.00
CA SER A 7 65.47 27.34 5.31
C SER A 7 65.35 26.13 4.36
N ARG A 8 66.53 25.71 3.90
CA ARG A 8 66.96 24.59 3.05
C ARG A 8 66.49 23.19 3.48
N ARG A 9 66.38 22.26 2.51
CA ARG A 9 66.97 20.90 2.61
C ARG A 9 67.57 20.43 1.28
N ASP A 10 68.81 19.95 1.40
CA ASP A 10 69.74 19.50 0.37
C ASP A 10 69.41 18.11 -0.19
N ASN A 11 69.81 17.93 -1.44
CA ASN A 11 69.75 16.71 -2.24
C ASN A 11 71.19 16.15 -2.38
N ARG A 12 71.47 14.91 -1.96
CA ARG A 12 72.67 14.15 -2.40
C ARG A 12 72.45 12.64 -2.41
N ASP A 13 72.79 12.08 -3.57
CA ASP A 13 72.95 10.66 -3.89
C ASP A 13 74.01 9.94 -3.04
N PHE A 14 73.77 8.66 -2.75
CA PHE A 14 74.82 7.66 -2.50
C PHE A 14 74.41 6.27 -3.02
N LYS A 15 75.17 5.77 -4.00
CA LYS A 15 75.18 4.37 -4.47
C LYS A 15 75.78 3.44 -3.40
N ARG A 16 75.17 2.27 -3.12
CA ARG A 16 75.86 1.06 -2.62
C ARG A 16 75.19 -0.25 -3.09
N HIS A 17 76.07 -1.25 -3.28
CA HIS A 17 75.95 -2.60 -3.85
C HIS A 17 74.92 -3.56 -3.20
N PRO A 18 74.60 -4.70 -3.88
CA PRO A 18 73.42 -5.52 -3.59
C PRO A 18 73.65 -6.49 -2.42
N GLN A 19 72.66 -6.61 -1.54
CA GLN A 19 72.65 -7.61 -0.47
C GLN A 19 71.50 -8.62 -0.65
N ARG A 20 71.90 -9.87 -0.46
CA ARG A 20 71.19 -11.16 -0.55
C ARG A 20 69.78 -11.15 0.04
N SER A 21 68.87 -11.76 -0.71
CA SER A 21 67.52 -12.17 -0.32
C SER A 21 67.55 -13.26 0.76
N PRO A 22 66.75 -13.18 1.83
CA PRO A 22 66.38 -14.32 2.65
C PRO A 22 65.08 -14.95 2.11
N GLN A 23 65.13 -16.25 1.85
CA GLN A 23 64.01 -17.10 1.46
C GLN A 23 62.90 -17.06 2.52
N LEU A 24 61.70 -16.58 2.16
CA LEU A 24 60.48 -16.85 2.93
C LEU A 24 59.88 -18.19 2.46
N LYS A 25 59.60 -19.05 3.44
CA LYS A 25 59.04 -20.39 3.31
C LYS A 25 57.70 -20.38 2.56
N ALA A 26 57.53 -21.34 1.65
CA ALA A 26 56.30 -21.59 0.92
C ALA A 26 55.13 -21.92 1.87
N ALA A 27 53.98 -21.28 1.64
CA ALA A 27 52.71 -21.66 2.23
C ALA A 27 52.15 -22.92 1.54
N PRO A 28 51.47 -23.83 2.24
CA PRO A 28 50.95 -25.05 1.65
C PRO A 28 49.78 -24.75 0.70
N THR A 29 49.86 -25.33 -0.50
CA THR A 29 48.83 -25.32 -1.54
C THR A 29 47.59 -26.09 -1.07
N PRO A 30 46.35 -25.58 -1.23
CA PRO A 30 45.17 -26.38 -0.95
C PRO A 30 44.89 -27.34 -2.12
N MET A 31 44.76 -28.63 -1.80
CA MET A 31 44.34 -29.68 -2.72
C MET A 31 42.85 -29.52 -3.10
N PRO A 32 42.45 -29.90 -4.33
CA PRO A 32 41.11 -29.71 -4.83
C PRO A 32 40.20 -30.87 -4.42
N GLY A 33 39.01 -30.58 -3.88
CA GLY A 33 37.95 -31.58 -3.76
C GLY A 33 37.09 -31.48 -2.51
N SER A 34 36.12 -30.57 -2.50
CA SER A 34 34.75 -30.95 -2.14
C SER A 34 33.80 -29.91 -2.72
N ALA A 35 32.97 -30.34 -3.67
CA ALA A 35 31.87 -29.55 -4.17
C ALA A 35 30.92 -29.27 -3.00
N GLY A 36 30.99 -28.05 -2.46
CA GLY A 36 30.13 -27.60 -1.39
C GLY A 36 28.66 -27.68 -1.81
N ARG A 37 27.94 -28.67 -1.28
CA ARG A 37 26.50 -28.55 -1.09
C ARG A 37 26.29 -27.33 -0.19
N ARG A 38 25.78 -26.24 -0.78
CA ARG A 38 25.30 -25.08 -0.03
C ARG A 38 24.13 -25.56 0.84
N ASN A 39 24.39 -25.86 2.11
CA ASN A 39 23.36 -26.15 3.09
C ASN A 39 22.48 -24.89 3.24
N ALA A 40 21.29 -24.91 2.63
CA ALA A 40 20.25 -23.98 3.02
C ALA A 40 19.93 -24.23 4.50
N GLN A 41 19.92 -23.17 5.32
CA GLN A 41 19.56 -23.28 6.74
C GLN A 41 18.15 -23.91 6.86
N PRO A 42 17.91 -24.89 7.76
CA PRO A 42 16.64 -25.64 7.84
C PRO A 42 15.40 -24.73 7.89
N HIS A 43 15.50 -23.60 8.60
CA HIS A 43 14.41 -22.64 8.77
C HIS A 43 14.03 -21.91 7.46
N THR A 44 14.97 -21.71 6.54
CA THR A 44 14.68 -21.06 5.24
C THR A 44 13.82 -21.97 4.34
N PHE A 45 14.01 -23.29 4.46
CA PHE A 45 13.25 -24.27 3.70
C PHE A 45 11.78 -24.32 4.14
N CYS A 46 11.51 -24.21 5.45
CA CYS A 46 10.16 -24.13 6.00
C CYS A 46 9.40 -22.89 5.48
N VAL A 47 10.03 -21.71 5.53
CA VAL A 47 9.43 -20.45 5.02
C VAL A 47 9.11 -20.54 3.53
N GLU A 48 9.99 -21.16 2.72
CA GLU A 48 9.73 -21.30 1.29
C GLU A 48 8.55 -22.23 0.98
N GLN A 49 8.39 -23.32 1.73
CA GLN A 49 7.25 -24.23 1.56
C GLN A 49 5.93 -23.54 1.89
N GLU A 50 5.85 -22.84 3.01
CA GLU A 50 4.66 -22.08 3.40
C GLU A 50 4.33 -20.98 2.38
N ALA A 51 5.34 -20.22 1.95
CA ALA A 51 5.18 -19.19 0.92
C ALA A 51 4.54 -19.77 -0.35
N ARG A 52 5.05 -20.92 -0.84
CA ARG A 52 4.51 -21.58 -2.04
C ARG A 52 3.10 -22.13 -1.82
N ALA A 53 2.81 -22.68 -0.64
CA ALA A 53 1.48 -23.17 -0.30
C ALA A 53 0.43 -22.05 -0.34
N ARG A 54 0.74 -20.90 0.28
CA ARG A 54 -0.14 -19.71 0.27
C ARG A 54 -0.31 -19.13 -1.13
N LEU A 55 0.76 -19.01 -1.91
CA LEU A 55 0.64 -18.52 -3.29
C LEU A 55 -0.29 -19.39 -4.14
N LYS A 56 -0.17 -20.72 -4.03
CA LYS A 56 -1.06 -21.66 -4.72
C LYS A 56 -2.51 -21.52 -4.29
N GLU A 57 -2.75 -21.32 -2.99
CA GLU A 57 -4.11 -21.15 -2.47
C GLU A 57 -4.78 -19.87 -3.00
N TYR A 58 -4.02 -18.77 -3.12
CA TYR A 58 -4.51 -17.46 -3.55
C TYR A 58 -4.41 -17.20 -5.05
N GLU A 59 -3.90 -18.17 -5.80
CA GLU A 59 -3.70 -18.07 -7.24
C GLU A 59 -4.98 -17.65 -7.98
N MET A 60 -4.83 -16.71 -8.91
CA MET A 60 -5.93 -16.23 -9.75
C MET A 60 -6.43 -17.36 -10.65
N THR A 61 -7.67 -17.83 -10.43
CA THR A 61 -8.25 -18.88 -11.26
C THR A 61 -8.71 -18.33 -12.62
N PRO A 62 -8.77 -19.15 -13.67
CA PRO A 62 -9.29 -18.75 -14.97
C PRO A 62 -10.73 -18.20 -14.90
N GLU A 63 -11.58 -18.81 -14.06
CA GLU A 63 -12.97 -18.37 -13.86
C GLU A 63 -13.06 -16.95 -13.29
N VAL A 64 -12.26 -16.63 -12.27
CA VAL A 64 -12.25 -15.28 -11.66
C VAL A 64 -11.69 -14.26 -12.66
N ARG A 65 -10.64 -14.61 -13.39
CA ARG A 65 -10.09 -13.75 -14.45
C ARG A 65 -11.13 -13.46 -15.53
N GLU A 66 -11.87 -14.47 -15.95
CA GLU A 66 -12.91 -14.30 -16.97
C GLU A 66 -14.07 -13.44 -16.46
N ARG A 67 -14.46 -13.59 -15.18
CA ARG A 67 -15.43 -12.69 -14.54
C ARG A 67 -14.95 -11.24 -14.52
N MET A 68 -13.69 -10.99 -14.18
CA MET A 68 -13.11 -9.63 -14.22
C MET A 68 -13.12 -9.06 -15.66
N ASN A 69 -12.82 -9.87 -16.67
CA ASN A 69 -12.87 -9.46 -18.07
C ASN A 69 -14.29 -9.07 -18.51
N ARG A 70 -15.29 -9.90 -18.18
CA ARG A 70 -16.70 -9.61 -18.47
C ARG A 70 -17.20 -8.36 -17.74
N CYS A 71 -16.83 -8.20 -16.47
CA CYS A 71 -17.12 -6.98 -15.72
C CYS A 71 -16.54 -5.73 -16.39
N MET A 72 -15.28 -5.78 -16.84
CA MET A 72 -14.65 -4.67 -17.56
C MET A 72 -15.30 -4.40 -18.91
N TYR A 73 -15.78 -5.43 -19.61
CA TYR A 73 -16.55 -5.26 -20.83
C TYR A 73 -17.89 -4.56 -20.56
N ALA A 74 -18.65 -5.02 -19.57
CA ALA A 74 -19.91 -4.39 -19.17
C ALA A 74 -19.72 -2.94 -18.71
N LEU A 75 -18.67 -2.65 -17.92
CA LEU A 75 -18.32 -1.27 -17.55
C LEU A 75 -18.02 -0.39 -18.78
N LYS A 76 -17.33 -0.91 -19.79
CA LYS A 76 -17.06 -0.16 -21.03
C LYS A 76 -18.36 0.18 -21.76
N GLU A 77 -19.26 -0.78 -21.91
CA GLU A 77 -20.56 -0.57 -22.56
C GLU A 77 -21.39 0.50 -21.82
N VAL A 78 -21.43 0.47 -20.48
CA VAL A 78 -22.11 1.48 -19.67
C VAL A 78 -21.46 2.85 -19.82
N VAL A 79 -20.13 2.93 -19.72
CA VAL A 79 -19.38 4.20 -19.78
C VAL A 79 -19.46 4.84 -21.17
N LEU A 80 -19.54 4.06 -22.26
CA LEU A 80 -19.70 4.58 -23.61
C LEU A 80 -21.04 5.28 -23.83
N GLN A 81 -22.08 4.97 -23.04
CA GLN A 81 -23.36 5.68 -23.09
C GLN A 81 -23.24 7.14 -22.58
N LEU A 82 -22.18 7.49 -21.85
CA LEU A 82 -21.89 8.87 -21.47
C LEU A 82 -21.41 9.72 -22.66
N GLY A 83 -20.92 9.08 -23.72
CA GLY A 83 -20.43 9.72 -24.95
C GLY A 83 -19.21 9.01 -25.55
N PRO A 84 -18.90 9.28 -26.84
CA PRO A 84 -17.88 8.55 -27.61
C PRO A 84 -16.44 8.75 -27.10
N ASN A 85 -16.22 9.79 -26.30
CA ASN A 85 -14.92 10.17 -25.76
C ASN A 85 -14.65 9.59 -24.36
N TRP A 86 -15.65 8.96 -23.74
CA TRP A 86 -15.48 8.34 -22.43
C TRP A 86 -14.75 7.01 -22.53
N ARG A 87 -13.89 6.74 -21.56
CA ARG A 87 -13.09 5.53 -21.42
C ARG A 87 -13.18 5.05 -19.98
N VAL A 88 -12.93 3.76 -19.79
CA VAL A 88 -12.77 3.15 -18.47
C VAL A 88 -11.60 2.19 -18.49
N SER A 89 -10.76 2.29 -17.47
CA SER A 89 -9.54 1.50 -17.33
C SER A 89 -9.47 0.91 -15.93
N PRO A 90 -9.10 -0.39 -15.81
CA PRO A 90 -8.87 -0.99 -14.51
C PRO A 90 -7.53 -0.48 -13.94
N PHE A 91 -7.47 -0.37 -12.62
CA PHE A 91 -6.24 -0.07 -11.90
C PHE A 91 -6.07 -0.98 -10.69
N GLY A 92 -5.04 -0.75 -9.89
CA GLY A 92 -4.87 -1.46 -8.62
C GLY A 92 -4.49 -2.94 -8.81
N SER A 93 -4.86 -3.77 -7.83
CA SER A 93 -4.37 -5.15 -7.74
C SER A 93 -4.81 -6.02 -8.91
N ALA A 94 -6.01 -5.81 -9.46
CA ALA A 94 -6.52 -6.56 -10.60
C ALA A 94 -5.73 -6.30 -11.89
N ALA A 95 -5.12 -5.11 -12.04
CA ALA A 95 -4.43 -4.70 -13.27
C ALA A 95 -2.90 -4.65 -13.16
N ASN A 96 -2.34 -4.60 -11.93
CA ASN A 96 -0.90 -4.45 -11.69
C ASN A 96 -0.11 -5.76 -11.57
N GLY A 97 -0.76 -6.92 -11.74
CA GLY A 97 -0.11 -8.23 -11.65
C GLY A 97 0.08 -8.79 -10.23
N PHE A 98 -0.34 -8.06 -9.18
CA PHE A 98 -0.29 -8.51 -7.78
C PHE A 98 -1.68 -8.89 -7.22
N GLY A 99 -2.64 -9.14 -8.11
CA GLY A 99 -4.00 -9.58 -7.78
C GLY A 99 -4.08 -11.07 -7.46
N THR A 100 -5.00 -11.41 -6.58
CA THR A 100 -5.35 -12.78 -6.19
C THR A 100 -6.79 -13.06 -6.60
N LYS A 101 -7.25 -14.32 -6.49
CA LYS A 101 -8.66 -14.67 -6.78
C LYS A 101 -9.71 -14.00 -5.88
N PHE A 102 -9.27 -13.26 -4.86
CA PHE A 102 -10.11 -12.49 -3.93
C PHE A 102 -9.82 -10.99 -4.01
N SER A 103 -9.21 -10.53 -5.10
CA SER A 103 -9.01 -9.10 -5.32
C SER A 103 -10.26 -8.48 -5.92
N ASP A 104 -10.58 -7.31 -5.41
CA ASP A 104 -11.63 -6.45 -5.94
C ASP A 104 -11.17 -5.85 -7.28
N LEU A 105 -12.12 -5.35 -8.06
CA LEU A 105 -11.85 -4.66 -9.33
C LEU A 105 -11.94 -3.15 -9.13
N ASP A 106 -10.79 -2.49 -9.06
CA ASP A 106 -10.72 -1.04 -9.09
C ASP A 106 -10.75 -0.53 -10.54
N ALA A 107 -11.62 0.43 -10.85
CA ALA A 107 -11.71 1.05 -12.18
C ALA A 107 -11.91 2.56 -12.09
N THR A 108 -11.39 3.29 -13.07
CA THR A 108 -11.69 4.72 -13.24
C THR A 108 -12.21 4.99 -14.64
N CYS A 109 -13.28 5.77 -14.73
CA CYS A 109 -13.72 6.34 -16.01
C CYS A 109 -13.19 7.78 -16.17
N TYR A 110 -12.95 8.19 -17.41
CA TYR A 110 -12.36 9.48 -17.76
C TYR A 110 -12.61 9.78 -19.24
N VAL A 111 -12.31 11.00 -19.68
CA VAL A 111 -12.59 11.49 -21.03
C VAL A 111 -11.29 11.66 -21.79
N HIS A 112 -11.27 11.27 -23.07
CA HIS A 112 -10.18 11.60 -24.00
C HIS A 112 -10.59 12.72 -24.95
N THR A 113 -9.61 13.46 -25.46
CA THR A 113 -9.77 14.32 -26.64
C THR A 113 -9.89 13.46 -27.90
N GLU A 114 -10.34 14.07 -29.00
CA GLU A 114 -10.39 13.39 -30.32
C GLU A 114 -9.00 12.91 -30.78
N GLU A 115 -7.93 13.57 -30.30
CA GLU A 115 -6.54 13.17 -30.51
C GLU A 115 -6.09 11.99 -29.63
N GLY A 116 -6.99 11.47 -28.78
CA GLY A 116 -6.75 10.33 -27.90
C GLY A 116 -5.97 10.63 -26.63
N LYS A 117 -5.81 11.90 -26.23
CA LYS A 117 -5.17 12.28 -24.96
C LYS A 117 -6.19 12.44 -23.86
N GLU A 118 -5.81 12.23 -22.60
CA GLU A 118 -6.67 12.59 -21.46
C GLU A 118 -7.12 14.06 -21.55
N ALA A 119 -8.42 14.29 -21.44
CA ALA A 119 -9.03 15.60 -21.47
C ALA A 119 -9.31 16.12 -20.05
N GLU A 120 -9.24 17.43 -19.86
CA GLU A 120 -9.64 18.06 -18.61
C GLU A 120 -11.13 17.79 -18.31
N PRO A 121 -11.48 17.42 -17.06
CA PRO A 121 -12.87 17.17 -16.68
C PRO A 121 -13.72 18.43 -16.86
N GLN A 122 -14.85 18.29 -17.59
CA GLN A 122 -15.84 19.36 -17.71
C GLN A 122 -16.82 19.40 -16.54
N GLN A 123 -16.95 18.27 -15.83
CA GLN A 123 -17.90 18.08 -14.73
C GLN A 123 -17.14 17.51 -13.51
N PRO A 124 -17.52 17.86 -12.28
CA PRO A 124 -17.01 17.24 -11.08
C PRO A 124 -17.24 15.71 -11.07
N ALA A 125 -16.24 14.96 -10.60
CA ALA A 125 -16.31 13.49 -10.58
C ALA A 125 -17.52 12.95 -9.81
N ALA A 126 -17.90 13.58 -8.69
CA ALA A 126 -19.05 13.16 -7.90
C ALA A 126 -20.37 13.29 -8.68
N GLU A 127 -20.56 14.38 -9.42
CA GLU A 127 -21.77 14.62 -10.23
C GLU A 127 -21.88 13.60 -11.38
N VAL A 128 -20.77 13.33 -12.07
CA VAL A 128 -20.74 12.29 -13.11
C VAL A 128 -21.11 10.92 -12.54
N LEU A 129 -20.56 10.57 -11.37
CA LEU A 129 -20.87 9.29 -10.72
C LEU A 129 -22.34 9.21 -10.31
N SER A 130 -22.87 10.21 -9.61
CA SER A 130 -24.22 10.15 -9.04
C SER A 130 -25.34 10.38 -10.05
N GLU A 131 -25.16 11.32 -10.98
CA GLU A 131 -26.23 11.77 -11.87
C GLU A 131 -26.23 11.04 -13.20
N ARG A 132 -25.08 10.51 -13.63
CA ARG A 132 -24.94 9.90 -14.96
C ARG A 132 -24.63 8.41 -14.92
N LEU A 133 -23.65 7.98 -14.12
CA LEU A 133 -23.25 6.57 -14.07
C LEU A 133 -24.15 5.73 -13.17
N ALA A 134 -24.50 6.22 -11.98
CA ALA A 134 -25.30 5.45 -11.03
C ALA A 134 -26.67 5.02 -11.61
N PRO A 135 -27.42 5.86 -12.34
CA PRO A 135 -28.66 5.43 -13.00
C PRO A 135 -28.44 4.28 -14.00
N LEU A 136 -27.46 4.42 -14.90
CA LEU A 136 -27.15 3.40 -15.92
C LEU A 136 -26.71 2.07 -15.29
N LEU A 137 -25.91 2.14 -14.22
CA LEU A 137 -25.44 0.95 -13.49
C LEU A 137 -26.56 0.26 -12.71
N ARG A 138 -27.56 0.99 -12.22
CA ARG A 138 -28.74 0.40 -11.56
C ARG A 138 -29.67 -0.30 -12.55
N GLU A 139 -29.71 0.16 -13.81
CA GLU A 139 -30.50 -0.46 -14.88
C GLU A 139 -29.79 -1.68 -15.51
N HIS A 140 -28.47 -1.80 -15.35
CA HIS A 140 -27.69 -2.89 -15.91
C HIS A 140 -27.92 -4.21 -15.14
N PRO A 141 -28.30 -5.32 -15.81
CA PRO A 141 -28.76 -6.54 -15.14
C PRO A 141 -27.69 -7.27 -14.32
N GLU A 142 -26.41 -7.09 -14.68
CA GLU A 142 -25.29 -7.77 -14.01
C GLU A 142 -24.68 -6.96 -12.86
N PHE A 143 -25.04 -5.68 -12.69
CA PHE A 143 -24.49 -4.82 -11.63
C PHE A 143 -25.51 -4.63 -10.51
N THR A 144 -25.02 -4.61 -9.27
CA THR A 144 -25.78 -4.18 -8.10
C THR A 144 -25.03 -3.04 -7.41
N MET A 145 -25.72 -1.92 -7.16
CA MET A 145 -25.15 -0.79 -6.43
C MET A 145 -25.08 -1.15 -4.93
N ALA A 146 -23.87 -1.28 -4.39
CA ALA A 146 -23.66 -1.57 -2.97
C ALA A 146 -23.59 -0.29 -2.14
N GLN A 147 -22.87 0.73 -2.61
CA GLN A 147 -22.71 1.99 -1.88
C GLN A 147 -22.26 3.14 -2.80
N GLU A 148 -22.72 4.36 -2.49
CA GLU A 148 -22.22 5.59 -3.12
C GLU A 148 -21.40 6.39 -2.10
N VAL A 149 -20.10 6.53 -2.35
CA VAL A 149 -19.17 7.25 -1.46
C VAL A 149 -18.74 8.53 -2.17
N LEU A 150 -19.66 9.49 -2.26
CA LEU A 150 -19.50 10.68 -3.10
C LEU A 150 -18.72 11.82 -2.44
N HIS A 151 -18.64 11.84 -1.10
CA HIS A 151 -18.09 12.96 -0.33
C HIS A 151 -16.64 12.75 0.12
N ALA A 152 -16.02 11.63 -0.30
CA ALA A 152 -14.62 11.34 -0.02
C ALA A 152 -13.70 12.17 -0.92
N ARG A 153 -12.40 12.23 -0.57
CA ARG A 153 -11.36 12.87 -1.40
C ARG A 153 -11.35 12.34 -2.84
N VAL A 154 -11.60 11.04 -3.00
CA VAL A 154 -11.83 10.40 -4.30
C VAL A 154 -13.22 9.80 -4.23
N PRO A 155 -14.23 10.41 -4.87
CA PRO A 155 -15.57 9.85 -4.97
C PRO A 155 -15.57 8.50 -5.68
N ILE A 156 -16.29 7.52 -5.14
CA ILE A 156 -16.43 6.17 -5.73
C ILE A 156 -17.86 5.65 -5.65
N LEU A 157 -18.22 4.79 -6.62
CA LEU A 157 -19.37 3.90 -6.58
C LEU A 157 -18.86 2.49 -6.28
N LYS A 158 -19.38 1.87 -5.21
CA LYS A 158 -19.12 0.47 -4.89
C LYS A 158 -20.22 -0.38 -5.49
N LEU A 159 -19.84 -1.33 -6.32
CA LEU A 159 -20.74 -2.21 -7.06
C LEU A 159 -20.41 -3.67 -6.76
N CYS A 160 -21.37 -4.54 -7.04
CA CYS A 160 -21.15 -5.97 -7.13
C CYS A 160 -21.56 -6.44 -8.53
N PHE A 161 -20.63 -7.09 -9.25
CA PHE A 161 -20.87 -7.70 -10.54
C PHE A 161 -21.21 -9.18 -10.37
N GLU A 162 -22.34 -9.61 -10.92
CA GLU A 162 -22.92 -10.96 -10.81
C GLU A 162 -23.08 -11.48 -9.36
N GLY A 163 -23.19 -10.58 -8.39
CA GLY A 163 -23.26 -10.96 -6.97
C GLY A 163 -21.98 -11.59 -6.42
N LYS A 164 -20.85 -11.53 -7.15
CA LYS A 164 -19.61 -12.26 -6.81
C LYS A 164 -18.34 -11.42 -6.82
N LEU A 165 -18.29 -10.37 -7.64
CA LEU A 165 -17.09 -9.53 -7.80
C LEU A 165 -17.38 -8.13 -7.29
N GLU A 166 -16.64 -7.70 -6.27
CA GLU A 166 -16.67 -6.32 -5.79
C GLU A 166 -15.94 -5.40 -6.77
N VAL A 167 -16.52 -4.23 -7.02
CA VAL A 167 -16.00 -3.25 -7.99
C VAL A 167 -16.05 -1.86 -7.37
N ASP A 168 -14.91 -1.18 -7.33
CA ASP A 168 -14.80 0.22 -6.91
C ASP A 168 -14.60 1.09 -8.16
N LEU A 169 -15.65 1.81 -8.57
CA LEU A 169 -15.63 2.69 -9.74
C LEU A 169 -15.45 4.16 -9.33
N SER A 170 -14.34 4.76 -9.76
CA SER A 170 -14.05 6.18 -9.62
C SER A 170 -14.18 6.94 -10.94
N CYS A 171 -14.13 8.27 -10.91
CA CYS A 171 -14.17 9.11 -12.10
C CYS A 171 -13.06 10.16 -12.07
N HIS A 172 -12.45 10.43 -13.23
CA HIS A 172 -11.38 11.41 -13.45
C HIS A 172 -10.13 11.23 -12.55
N ASN A 173 -9.93 10.04 -11.98
CA ASN A 173 -8.80 9.74 -11.12
C ASN A 173 -7.79 8.86 -11.88
N THR A 174 -7.00 9.45 -12.76
CA THR A 174 -6.09 8.74 -13.67
C THR A 174 -4.69 8.50 -13.11
N LEU A 175 -4.30 9.20 -12.03
CA LEU A 175 -3.01 8.99 -11.38
C LEU A 175 -2.72 7.52 -10.98
N PRO A 176 -3.70 6.76 -10.43
CA PRO A 176 -3.55 5.32 -10.19
C PRO A 176 -3.24 4.48 -11.43
N LEU A 177 -3.59 4.91 -12.64
CA LEU A 177 -3.29 4.19 -13.88
C LEU A 177 -1.77 4.13 -14.12
N GLN A 178 -1.08 5.27 -13.96
CA GLN A 178 0.37 5.33 -14.10
C GLN A 178 1.07 4.45 -13.06
N ASN A 179 0.64 4.52 -11.78
CA ASN A 179 1.16 3.66 -10.72
C ASN A 179 0.91 2.17 -11.00
N THR A 180 -0.28 1.84 -11.50
CA THR A 180 -0.63 0.46 -11.90
C THR A 180 0.30 -0.06 -12.98
N MET A 181 0.61 0.75 -14.00
CA MET A 181 1.52 0.35 -15.07
C MET A 181 2.97 0.18 -14.60
N LEU A 182 3.45 1.06 -13.72
CA LEU A 182 4.76 0.91 -13.08
C LEU A 182 4.83 -0.40 -12.28
N LEU A 183 3.83 -0.65 -11.43
CA LEU A 183 3.74 -1.86 -10.62
C LEU A 183 3.62 -3.13 -11.47
N LYS A 184 2.85 -3.07 -12.57
CA LYS A 184 2.76 -4.15 -13.56
C LYS A 184 4.13 -4.50 -14.14
N ALA A 185 4.92 -3.49 -14.50
CA ALA A 185 6.27 -3.72 -15.01
C ALA A 185 7.17 -4.41 -13.97
N TYR A 186 7.10 -4.01 -12.70
CA TYR A 186 7.80 -4.73 -11.63
C TYR A 186 7.35 -6.20 -11.51
N SER A 187 6.04 -6.46 -11.57
CA SER A 187 5.50 -7.83 -11.51
C SER A 187 6.00 -8.73 -12.64
N MET A 188 6.37 -8.13 -13.78
CA MET A 188 6.84 -8.84 -14.97
C MET A 188 8.37 -9.04 -14.99
N LEU A 189 9.13 -8.46 -14.05
CA LEU A 189 10.59 -8.64 -14.02
C LEU A 189 10.98 -10.06 -13.64
N ASP A 190 10.35 -10.62 -12.60
CA ASP A 190 10.62 -11.97 -12.08
C ASP A 190 9.45 -12.42 -11.19
N ASP A 191 9.11 -13.71 -11.23
CA ASP A 191 8.03 -14.27 -10.43
C ASP A 191 8.23 -14.03 -8.92
N ARG A 192 9.47 -14.04 -8.41
CA ARG A 192 9.78 -13.80 -6.98
C ARG A 192 9.40 -12.41 -6.51
N VAL A 193 9.41 -11.41 -7.42
CA VAL A 193 8.96 -10.04 -7.12
C VAL A 193 7.46 -10.05 -6.87
N ARG A 194 6.70 -10.64 -7.79
CA ARG A 194 5.25 -10.83 -7.66
C ARG A 194 4.89 -11.60 -6.40
N ASP A 195 5.56 -12.73 -6.21
CA ASP A 195 5.30 -13.67 -5.13
C ASP A 195 5.55 -13.03 -3.76
N LEU A 196 6.67 -12.31 -3.58
CA LEU A 196 6.93 -11.58 -2.33
C LEU A 196 5.86 -10.52 -2.05
N VAL A 197 5.49 -9.71 -3.05
CA VAL A 197 4.48 -8.66 -2.89
C VAL A 197 3.13 -9.26 -2.45
N ILE A 198 2.70 -10.36 -3.09
CA ILE A 198 1.46 -11.05 -2.72
C ILE A 198 1.56 -11.55 -1.27
N LEU A 199 2.65 -12.20 -0.89
CA LEU A 199 2.84 -12.72 0.46
C LEU A 199 2.82 -11.62 1.53
N VAL A 200 3.47 -10.48 1.28
CA VAL A 200 3.43 -9.32 2.19
C VAL A 200 2.01 -8.80 2.36
N LYS A 201 1.23 -8.73 1.27
CA LYS A 201 -0.18 -8.33 1.33
C LYS A 201 -1.03 -9.32 2.14
N LEU A 202 -0.83 -10.62 1.93
CA LEU A 202 -1.58 -11.67 2.64
C LEU A 202 -1.24 -11.69 4.13
N TRP A 203 0.06 -11.64 4.46
CA TRP A 203 0.55 -11.51 5.82
C TRP A 203 -0.03 -10.28 6.53
N ALA A 204 0.01 -9.12 5.88
CA ALA A 204 -0.48 -7.88 6.50
C ALA A 204 -2.00 -7.89 6.72
N LYS A 205 -2.76 -8.55 5.82
CA LYS A 205 -4.20 -8.75 6.00
C LYS A 205 -4.50 -9.69 7.19
N GLU A 206 -3.78 -10.80 7.29
CA GLU A 206 -3.93 -11.75 8.41
C GLU A 206 -3.56 -11.12 9.76
N LYS A 207 -2.48 -10.32 9.80
CA LYS A 207 -2.06 -9.60 11.00
C LYS A 207 -2.91 -8.36 11.30
N GLU A 208 -3.93 -8.10 10.48
CA GLU A 208 -4.84 -6.94 10.57
C GLU A 208 -4.14 -5.58 10.45
N VAL A 209 -2.89 -5.54 10.02
CA VAL A 209 -2.08 -4.30 9.84
C VAL A 209 -2.20 -3.70 8.43
N CYS A 210 -3.29 -4.02 7.73
CA CYS A 210 -3.63 -3.53 6.39
C CYS A 210 -5.08 -3.04 6.36
N GLY A 211 -5.31 -1.85 5.80
CA GLY A 211 -6.63 -1.25 5.61
C GLY A 211 -6.69 0.22 6.01
N ALA A 212 -6.73 1.11 5.01
CA ALA A 212 -6.77 2.55 5.24
C ALA A 212 -8.00 3.03 6.03
N SER A 213 -9.13 2.33 5.92
CA SER A 213 -10.36 2.62 6.67
C SER A 213 -10.22 2.38 8.17
N ARG A 214 -9.25 1.57 8.60
CA ARG A 214 -8.92 1.26 10.01
C ARG A 214 -7.63 1.93 10.45
N SER A 215 -7.23 3.00 9.78
CA SER A 215 -6.00 3.75 10.06
C SER A 215 -4.71 2.95 9.91
N HIS A 216 -4.70 1.87 9.12
CA HIS A 216 -3.50 1.13 8.75
C HIS A 216 -3.02 1.52 7.34
N LEU A 217 -1.84 1.02 6.96
CA LEU A 217 -1.36 1.19 5.59
C LEU A 217 -2.31 0.55 4.57
N SER A 218 -2.38 1.16 3.39
CA SER A 218 -3.01 0.53 2.24
C SER A 218 -2.15 -0.62 1.70
N SER A 219 -2.79 -1.54 1.00
CA SER A 219 -2.12 -2.62 0.27
C SER A 219 -1.12 -2.08 -0.77
N TYR A 220 -1.38 -0.91 -1.33
CA TYR A 220 -0.47 -0.18 -2.20
C TYR A 220 0.80 0.29 -1.48
N ALA A 221 0.68 0.91 -0.29
CA ALA A 221 1.85 1.32 0.49
C ALA A 221 2.75 0.13 0.89
N LEU A 222 2.13 -0.99 1.31
CA LEU A 222 2.84 -2.23 1.60
C LEU A 222 3.54 -2.83 0.36
N THR A 223 2.93 -2.69 -0.82
CA THR A 223 3.54 -3.09 -2.10
C THR A 223 4.80 -2.28 -2.37
N LEU A 224 4.76 -0.97 -2.17
CA LEU A 224 5.94 -0.10 -2.33
C LEU A 224 7.03 -0.43 -1.32
N MET A 225 6.69 -0.75 -0.07
CA MET A 225 7.64 -1.23 0.92
C MET A 225 8.37 -2.50 0.46
N ALA A 226 7.64 -3.50 -0.06
CA ALA A 226 8.24 -4.72 -0.58
C ALA A 226 9.18 -4.45 -1.77
N ILE A 227 8.76 -3.61 -2.72
CA ILE A 227 9.59 -3.23 -3.88
C ILE A 227 10.85 -2.47 -3.45
N TYR A 228 10.68 -1.47 -2.58
CA TYR A 228 11.79 -0.69 -2.04
C TYR A 228 12.84 -1.58 -1.36
N PHE A 229 12.41 -2.47 -0.48
CA PHE A 229 13.29 -3.46 0.15
C PHE A 229 14.09 -4.24 -0.91
N MET A 230 13.43 -4.75 -1.95
CA MET A 230 14.12 -5.51 -3.00
C MET A 230 15.12 -4.66 -3.78
N GLN A 231 14.83 -3.37 -3.99
CA GLN A 231 15.73 -2.44 -4.68
C GLN A 231 16.99 -2.14 -3.85
N VAL A 232 16.83 -1.84 -2.56
CA VAL A 232 17.94 -1.36 -1.73
C VAL A 232 18.72 -2.47 -1.03
N HIS A 233 18.16 -3.68 -0.92
CA HIS A 233 18.83 -4.77 -0.21
C HIS A 233 20.06 -5.28 -1.01
N PRO A 234 21.28 -5.28 -0.44
CA PRO A 234 22.54 -5.54 -1.16
C PRO A 234 22.65 -6.87 -1.91
N LYS A 235 21.87 -7.89 -1.51
CA LYS A 235 21.86 -9.21 -2.19
C LYS A 235 20.70 -9.40 -3.18
N ILE A 236 19.75 -8.47 -3.24
CA ILE A 236 18.59 -8.55 -4.13
C ILE A 236 18.77 -7.55 -5.27
N GLN A 237 18.95 -6.26 -4.97
CA GLN A 237 19.25 -5.21 -5.96
C GLN A 237 18.29 -5.23 -7.17
N LEU A 238 16.99 -5.26 -6.91
CA LEU A 238 15.96 -5.17 -7.96
C LEU A 238 16.17 -3.89 -8.79
N PRO A 239 16.16 -3.95 -10.13
CA PRO A 239 16.33 -2.76 -10.95
C PRO A 239 15.23 -1.75 -10.71
N MET A 240 15.58 -0.47 -10.76
CA MET A 240 14.60 0.61 -10.68
C MET A 240 14.00 0.91 -12.05
N LEU A 241 12.68 1.11 -12.07
CA LEU A 241 11.95 1.54 -13.24
C LEU A 241 11.54 3.02 -13.07
N PRO A 242 11.84 3.89 -14.04
CA PRO A 242 11.54 5.32 -13.93
C PRO A 242 10.03 5.57 -14.02
N PRO A 243 9.35 6.12 -12.98
CA PRO A 243 7.89 6.30 -12.98
C PRO A 243 7.38 7.13 -14.17
N GLN A 244 8.15 8.12 -14.61
CA GLN A 244 7.84 8.99 -15.75
C GLN A 244 7.72 8.22 -17.09
N ALA A 245 8.33 7.04 -17.21
CA ALA A 245 8.21 6.21 -18.40
C ALA A 245 6.79 5.65 -18.59
N PHE A 246 6.01 5.55 -17.51
CA PHE A 246 4.69 4.94 -17.48
C PHE A 246 3.55 5.95 -17.59
N LYS A 247 3.86 7.24 -17.77
CA LYS A 247 2.86 8.26 -18.02
C LYS A 247 2.22 8.03 -19.40
N GLU A 248 0.92 8.24 -19.50
CA GLU A 248 0.23 8.19 -20.78
C GLU A 248 0.86 9.17 -21.79
N GLY A 249 1.03 8.73 -23.03
CA GLY A 249 1.72 9.48 -24.09
C GLY A 249 3.26 9.52 -23.98
N SER A 250 3.84 8.82 -22.99
CA SER A 250 5.29 8.64 -22.91
C SER A 250 5.83 7.95 -24.17
N LYS A 251 6.86 8.56 -24.80
CA LYS A 251 7.59 7.97 -25.94
C LYS A 251 8.64 6.94 -25.51
N VAL A 252 8.75 6.68 -24.21
CA VAL A 252 9.72 5.72 -23.68
C VAL A 252 9.28 4.32 -24.08
N ASP A 253 10.19 3.58 -24.73
CA ASP A 253 10.00 2.15 -24.94
C ASP A 253 10.15 1.39 -23.62
N VAL A 254 9.01 1.22 -22.94
CA VAL A 254 8.90 0.48 -21.68
C VAL A 254 9.27 -0.99 -21.87
N ALA A 255 8.95 -1.59 -23.03
CA ALA A 255 9.22 -3.00 -23.29
C ALA A 255 10.73 -3.25 -23.36
N SER A 256 11.47 -2.44 -24.12
CA SER A 256 12.92 -2.53 -24.18
C SER A 256 13.60 -2.27 -22.84
N LYS A 257 13.11 -1.29 -22.06
CA LYS A 257 13.64 -1.03 -20.71
C LYS A 257 13.39 -2.21 -19.75
N LEU A 258 12.20 -2.81 -19.82
CA LEU A 258 11.85 -3.97 -19.01
C LEU A 258 12.73 -5.16 -19.36
N GLU A 259 12.97 -5.40 -20.65
CA GLU A 259 13.81 -6.51 -21.10
C GLU A 259 15.28 -6.30 -20.71
N ALA A 260 15.79 -5.07 -20.81
CA ALA A 260 17.13 -4.73 -20.34
C ALA A 260 17.26 -4.92 -18.82
N ALA A 261 16.26 -4.51 -18.03
CA ALA A 261 16.22 -4.72 -16.59
C ALA A 261 16.18 -6.21 -16.24
N ARG A 262 15.33 -6.99 -16.92
CA ARG A 262 15.23 -8.45 -16.73
C ARG A 262 16.54 -9.17 -17.07
N SER A 263 17.16 -8.81 -18.18
CA SER A 263 18.40 -9.44 -18.65
C SER A 263 19.61 -9.11 -17.78
N SER A 264 19.67 -7.89 -17.24
CA SER A 264 20.79 -7.44 -16.40
C SER A 264 20.69 -7.93 -14.96
N TRP A 265 19.47 -8.15 -14.45
CA TRP A 265 19.26 -8.50 -13.06
C TRP A 265 19.58 -9.97 -12.78
N LYS A 266 20.55 -10.20 -11.88
CA LYS A 266 20.91 -11.55 -11.41
C LYS A 266 20.77 -11.62 -9.90
N CYS A 267 19.68 -12.23 -9.44
CA CYS A 267 19.49 -12.50 -8.03
C CYS A 267 19.57 -14.02 -7.76
N PRO A 268 20.58 -14.51 -7.02
CA PRO A 268 20.68 -15.92 -6.68
C PRO A 268 19.82 -16.31 -5.46
N GLN A 269 19.03 -15.37 -4.90
CA GLN A 269 18.24 -15.63 -3.70
C GLN A 269 16.90 -16.30 -4.05
N ASN A 270 16.48 -17.30 -3.27
CA ASN A 270 15.18 -17.95 -3.47
C ASN A 270 14.03 -17.18 -2.77
N LEU A 271 12.79 -17.62 -2.97
CA LEU A 271 11.62 -16.95 -2.39
C LEU A 271 11.63 -16.95 -0.85
N GLY A 272 12.02 -18.06 -0.21
CA GLY A 272 12.14 -18.11 1.25
C GLY A 272 13.16 -17.10 1.80
N GLN A 273 14.24 -16.85 1.07
CA GLN A 273 15.21 -15.82 1.40
C GLN A 273 14.66 -14.41 1.19
N PHE A 274 13.87 -14.15 0.14
CA PHE A 274 13.20 -12.87 -0.05
C PHE A 274 12.30 -12.54 1.14
N VAL A 275 11.44 -13.50 1.51
CA VAL A 275 10.50 -13.36 2.62
C VAL A 275 11.24 -13.08 3.93
N ARG A 276 12.20 -13.94 4.30
CA ARG A 276 12.96 -13.76 5.55
C ARG A 276 13.72 -12.44 5.59
N ARG A 277 14.33 -12.04 4.47
CA ARG A 277 15.09 -10.78 4.38
C ARG A 277 14.20 -9.56 4.43
N PHE A 278 12.98 -9.61 3.89
CA PHE A 278 12.01 -8.52 3.99
C PHE A 278 11.71 -8.21 5.46
N PHE A 279 11.38 -9.23 6.24
CA PHE A 279 11.12 -9.06 7.67
C PHE A 279 12.36 -8.58 8.41
N HIS A 280 13.53 -9.21 8.17
CA HIS A 280 14.79 -8.74 8.78
C HIS A 280 15.09 -7.28 8.48
N PHE A 281 14.90 -6.85 7.23
CA PHE A 281 15.19 -5.49 6.79
C PHE A 281 14.37 -4.48 7.58
N TYR A 282 13.05 -4.68 7.65
CA TYR A 282 12.18 -3.75 8.38
C TYR A 282 12.27 -3.86 9.90
N THR A 283 12.83 -4.93 10.47
CA THR A 283 13.03 -5.05 11.93
C THR A 283 14.41 -4.60 12.40
N SER A 284 15.43 -4.64 11.54
CA SER A 284 16.82 -4.55 11.98
C SER A 284 17.70 -3.61 11.14
N GLU A 285 17.32 -3.32 9.89
CA GLU A 285 18.15 -2.53 8.98
C GLU A 285 17.54 -1.16 8.67
N PHE A 286 16.22 -1.08 8.46
CA PHE A 286 15.49 0.13 8.09
C PHE A 286 15.48 1.18 9.20
N SER A 287 15.82 2.42 8.88
CA SER A 287 15.90 3.52 9.86
C SER A 287 14.52 4.17 10.06
N TRP A 288 13.68 3.54 10.90
CA TRP A 288 12.35 4.05 11.24
C TRP A 288 12.37 5.50 11.75
N GLY A 289 11.43 6.30 11.24
CA GLY A 289 11.26 7.69 11.65
C GLY A 289 12.15 8.69 10.90
N SER A 290 13.01 8.24 9.99
CA SER A 290 13.82 9.16 9.18
C SER A 290 14.03 8.68 7.75
N GLU A 291 14.19 7.37 7.51
CA GLU A 291 14.35 6.84 6.15
C GLU A 291 13.02 6.81 5.37
N VAL A 292 13.09 7.15 4.09
CA VAL A 292 11.92 7.18 3.20
C VAL A 292 11.93 5.99 2.27
N VAL A 293 10.82 5.24 2.29
CA VAL A 293 10.50 4.23 1.27
C VAL A 293 10.18 4.96 -0.03
N SER A 294 11.16 5.04 -0.93
CA SER A 294 11.03 5.67 -2.24
C SER A 294 11.52 4.72 -3.32
N VAL A 295 10.61 4.27 -4.19
CA VAL A 295 10.94 3.32 -5.26
C VAL A 295 11.51 3.98 -6.52
N ARG A 296 11.53 5.32 -6.56
CA ARG A 296 12.06 6.14 -7.67
C ARG A 296 13.49 6.63 -7.44
N LEU A 297 14.06 6.43 -6.25
CA LEU A 297 15.38 6.91 -5.87
C LEU A 297 16.33 5.73 -5.59
N PRO A 298 17.62 5.81 -5.96
CA PRO A 298 18.51 4.64 -6.05
C PRO A 298 19.08 4.18 -4.71
N ASN A 299 19.00 5.02 -3.69
CA ASN A 299 19.66 4.83 -2.42
C ASN A 299 18.66 4.89 -1.27
N ARG A 300 19.10 4.37 -0.12
CA ARG A 300 18.45 4.62 1.16
C ARG A 300 18.66 6.08 1.52
N LEU A 301 17.59 6.84 1.62
CA LEU A 301 17.63 8.29 1.80
C LEU A 301 16.85 8.69 3.05
N ASP A 302 17.41 9.67 3.75
CA ASP A 302 16.77 10.31 4.89
C ASP A 302 15.74 11.36 4.42
N ALA A 303 14.69 11.57 5.20
CA ALA A 303 13.64 12.55 4.93
C ALA A 303 14.15 14.01 4.84
N SER A 304 15.36 14.28 5.33
CA SER A 304 16.05 15.57 5.18
C SER A 304 16.68 15.79 3.80
N GLU A 305 16.80 14.76 2.97
CA GLU A 305 17.46 14.83 1.66
C GLU A 305 16.74 15.76 0.68
N THR A 306 17.53 16.44 -0.16
CA THR A 306 17.04 17.49 -1.08
C THR A 306 16.02 16.98 -2.11
N HIS A 307 16.13 15.71 -2.51
CA HIS A 307 15.22 15.05 -3.45
C HIS A 307 13.82 14.78 -2.86
N LEU A 308 13.70 14.84 -1.54
CA LEU A 308 12.48 14.51 -0.79
C LEU A 308 11.82 15.76 -0.20
N LEU A 309 12.29 16.96 -0.55
CA LEU A 309 11.78 18.21 0.03
C LEU A 309 10.28 18.43 -0.20
N LYS A 310 9.72 17.89 -1.28
CA LYS A 310 8.29 18.02 -1.61
C LYS A 310 7.39 17.13 -0.75
N LEU A 311 7.95 16.09 -0.12
CA LEU A 311 7.19 15.08 0.60
C LEU A 311 6.53 15.69 1.84
N LYS A 312 5.19 15.69 1.86
CA LYS A 312 4.43 16.26 2.98
C LYS A 312 4.60 15.43 4.25
N GLY A 313 4.70 16.11 5.39
CA GLY A 313 4.84 15.45 6.70
C GLY A 313 6.21 14.80 6.96
N ARG A 314 7.20 15.00 6.08
CA ARG A 314 8.54 14.39 6.20
C ARG A 314 9.33 14.76 7.47
N ASN A 315 8.93 15.82 8.18
CA ASN A 315 9.59 16.28 9.39
C ASN A 315 9.13 15.53 10.66
N PHE A 316 8.06 14.72 10.57
CA PHE A 316 7.59 13.91 11.70
C PHE A 316 8.37 12.60 11.75
N ARG A 317 8.74 12.14 12.95
CA ARG A 317 9.43 10.85 13.14
C ARG A 317 8.46 9.67 13.01
N ARG A 318 8.01 9.41 11.79
CA ARG A 318 7.03 8.38 11.44
C ARG A 318 7.55 7.56 10.25
N LEU A 319 6.89 6.46 9.92
CA LEU A 319 7.14 5.76 8.66
C LEU A 319 6.83 6.68 7.48
N HIS A 320 7.76 6.82 6.53
CA HIS A 320 7.55 7.58 5.30
C HIS A 320 7.52 6.65 4.09
N VAL A 321 6.44 6.72 3.32
CA VAL A 321 6.31 6.00 2.04
C VAL A 321 5.90 7.00 0.98
N GLU A 322 6.83 7.33 0.09
CA GLU A 322 6.61 8.28 -1.00
C GLU A 322 5.85 7.62 -2.15
N ASP A 323 4.84 8.30 -2.69
CA ASP A 323 4.24 7.90 -3.96
C ASP A 323 5.20 8.20 -5.13
N PRO A 324 5.51 7.21 -6.00
CA PRO A 324 6.49 7.38 -7.06
C PRO A 324 6.07 8.33 -8.18
N VAL A 325 4.78 8.68 -8.28
CA VAL A 325 4.24 9.62 -9.28
C VAL A 325 3.89 10.97 -8.66
N ASP A 326 3.25 10.97 -7.48
CA ASP A 326 2.98 12.19 -6.70
C ASP A 326 4.03 12.37 -5.59
N GLU A 327 5.14 13.05 -5.91
CA GLU A 327 6.25 13.33 -4.98
C GLU A 327 5.83 14.13 -3.73
N THR A 328 4.61 14.71 -3.71
CA THR A 328 4.10 15.43 -2.53
C THR A 328 3.38 14.50 -1.56
N ARG A 329 3.00 13.30 -2.00
CA ARG A 329 2.14 12.38 -1.27
C ARG A 329 2.96 11.37 -0.47
N ASN A 330 2.89 11.53 0.84
CA ASN A 330 3.28 10.49 1.79
C ASN A 330 2.08 9.58 2.08
N LEU A 331 2.22 8.28 1.79
CA LEU A 331 1.16 7.29 1.94
C LEU A 331 0.91 6.89 3.39
N ASN A 332 1.73 7.37 4.33
CA ASN A 332 1.45 7.27 5.76
C ASN A 332 0.29 8.17 6.23
N CYS A 333 -0.31 8.98 5.35
CA CYS A 333 -1.34 9.96 5.72
C CYS A 333 -2.60 9.36 6.33
N VAL A 334 -2.81 8.05 6.16
CA VAL A 334 -3.90 7.28 6.79
C VAL A 334 -3.41 6.46 7.98
N LEU A 335 -2.10 6.40 8.26
CA LEU A 335 -1.52 5.55 9.29
C LEU A 335 -1.56 6.26 10.66
N GLY A 336 -2.33 5.72 11.60
CA GLY A 336 -2.34 6.19 12.99
C GLY A 336 -1.06 5.82 13.76
N ASP A 337 -0.73 6.57 14.82
CA ASP A 337 0.45 6.29 15.65
C ASP A 337 0.40 4.89 16.29
N ILE A 338 -0.77 4.50 16.80
CA ILE A 338 -1.01 3.18 17.39
C ILE A 338 -0.80 2.10 16.33
N GLN A 339 -1.42 2.28 15.15
CA GLN A 339 -1.35 1.34 14.04
C GLN A 339 0.05 1.19 13.44
N GLU A 340 0.86 2.25 13.49
CA GLU A 340 2.28 2.16 13.14
C GLU A 340 3.05 1.29 14.13
N GLY A 341 2.79 1.44 15.43
CA GLY A 341 3.33 0.57 16.47
C GLY A 341 2.92 -0.89 16.29
N GLU A 342 1.65 -1.14 15.95
CA GLU A 342 1.13 -2.48 15.65
C GLU A 342 1.82 -3.11 14.43
N LEU A 343 2.02 -2.34 13.36
CA LEU A 343 2.77 -2.80 12.19
C LEU A 343 4.19 -3.20 12.56
N ARG A 344 4.90 -2.38 13.33
CA ARG A 344 6.27 -2.66 13.78
C ARG A 344 6.34 -3.92 14.64
N ARG A 345 5.45 -4.04 15.62
CA ARG A 345 5.36 -5.23 16.48
C ARG A 345 5.05 -6.48 15.68
N ALA A 346 4.14 -6.40 14.70
CA ALA A 346 3.80 -7.53 13.84
C ALA A 346 5.00 -7.98 12.99
N LEU A 347 5.79 -7.04 12.44
CA LEU A 347 7.03 -7.34 11.71
C LEU A 347 8.05 -8.04 12.61
N GLU A 348 8.27 -7.49 13.81
CA GLU A 348 9.22 -8.00 14.81
C GLU A 348 8.84 -9.42 15.28
N GLU A 349 7.59 -9.64 15.66
CA GLU A 349 7.07 -10.94 16.08
C GLU A 349 7.22 -11.97 14.95
N THR A 350 6.85 -11.59 13.73
CA THR A 350 6.95 -12.47 12.55
C THR A 350 8.40 -12.87 12.30
N TYR A 351 9.33 -11.91 12.34
CA TYR A 351 10.76 -12.20 12.16
C TYR A 351 11.31 -13.08 13.29
N PHE A 352 10.97 -12.78 14.54
CA PHE A 352 11.41 -13.55 15.70
C PHE A 352 11.00 -15.03 15.58
N ARG A 353 9.76 -15.30 15.19
CA ARG A 353 9.27 -16.68 14.96
C ARG A 353 10.03 -17.38 13.85
N MET A 354 10.36 -16.68 12.75
CA MET A 354 11.21 -17.24 11.69
C MET A 354 12.61 -17.61 12.21
N GLN A 355 13.17 -16.85 13.15
CA GLN A 355 14.48 -17.14 13.75
C GLN A 355 14.45 -18.37 14.66
N GLN A 356 13.36 -18.59 15.38
CA GLN A 356 13.15 -19.78 16.21
C GLN A 356 12.83 -21.04 15.39
N GLY A 357 12.62 -20.89 14.07
CA GLY A 357 12.19 -22.00 13.22
C GLY A 357 10.75 -22.42 13.41
N GLU A 358 9.96 -21.57 14.06
CA GLU A 358 8.54 -21.81 14.25
C GLU A 358 7.79 -21.67 12.91
N PRO A 359 6.64 -22.35 12.75
CA PRO A 359 5.74 -22.08 11.64
C PRO A 359 5.31 -20.61 11.65
N VAL A 360 5.54 -19.91 10.54
CA VAL A 360 5.11 -18.52 10.38
C VAL A 360 3.99 -18.48 9.36
N SER A 361 2.88 -17.84 9.73
CA SER A 361 1.76 -17.67 8.81
C SER A 361 1.98 -16.46 7.92
N LEU A 362 1.82 -16.66 6.60
CA LEU A 362 1.95 -15.64 5.56
C LEU A 362 0.60 -15.34 4.88
N GLY A 363 -0.49 -15.53 5.63
CA GLY A 363 -1.88 -15.47 5.20
C GLY A 363 -2.71 -16.59 5.84
N THR A 364 -3.89 -16.27 6.38
CA THR A 364 -4.86 -17.28 6.86
C THR A 364 -5.66 -17.86 5.69
N PRO A 365 -5.90 -19.19 5.64
CA PRO A 365 -6.86 -19.76 4.70
C PRO A 365 -8.25 -19.14 4.84
N LEU A 366 -8.82 -18.63 3.74
CA LEU A 366 -10.12 -17.92 3.74
C LEU A 366 -11.30 -18.78 4.19
N GLN A 367 -11.18 -20.11 4.15
CA GLN A 367 -12.19 -21.01 4.72
C GLN A 367 -12.37 -20.83 6.23
N LYS A 368 -11.35 -20.36 6.97
CA LYS A 368 -11.51 -20.03 8.40
C LYS A 368 -12.19 -18.68 8.61
N VAL A 369 -11.81 -17.67 7.84
CA VAL A 369 -12.35 -16.30 7.97
C VAL A 369 -13.84 -16.24 7.61
N ARG A 370 -14.25 -16.89 6.51
CA ARG A 370 -15.68 -16.93 6.14
C ARG A 370 -16.50 -17.72 7.15
N ASN A 371 -16.02 -18.83 7.68
CA ASN A 371 -16.79 -19.60 8.67
C ASN A 371 -17.02 -18.81 9.97
N GLU A 372 -16.09 -17.93 10.36
CA GLU A 372 -16.27 -17.03 11.50
C GLU A 372 -17.21 -15.85 11.18
N GLU A 373 -17.15 -15.29 9.96
CA GLU A 373 -18.11 -14.25 9.51
C GLU A 373 -19.54 -14.78 9.33
N TYR A 374 -19.73 -16.01 8.81
CA TYR A 374 -21.05 -16.63 8.64
C TYR A 374 -21.63 -17.16 9.96
N ALA A 375 -20.80 -17.66 10.89
CA ALA A 375 -21.28 -18.04 12.23
C ALA A 375 -21.82 -16.82 13.02
N GLY A 376 -21.33 -15.61 12.75
CA GLY A 376 -21.88 -14.36 13.27
C GLY A 376 -23.09 -13.82 12.50
N ALA A 377 -23.29 -14.25 11.24
CA ALA A 377 -24.36 -13.75 10.37
C ALA A 377 -25.69 -14.52 10.49
N ASP A 378 -25.66 -15.78 10.96
CA ASP A 378 -26.88 -16.60 11.14
C ASP A 378 -27.81 -16.12 12.27
N LEU A 379 -27.37 -15.17 13.10
CA LEU A 379 -28.23 -14.46 14.07
C LEU A 379 -28.86 -13.17 13.52
N ALA A 380 -28.50 -12.74 12.30
CA ALA A 380 -28.91 -11.46 11.72
C ALA A 380 -29.87 -11.56 10.53
N SER A 381 -30.32 -12.76 10.16
CA SER A 381 -31.25 -12.99 9.04
C SER A 381 -32.72 -12.93 9.48
N SER A 382 -33.19 -11.74 9.86
CA SER A 382 -34.63 -11.42 9.86
C SER A 382 -34.84 -9.97 9.39
N PRO A 383 -35.74 -9.71 8.42
CA PRO A 383 -35.84 -8.39 7.81
C PRO A 383 -36.39 -7.38 8.83
N GLY A 384 -35.58 -6.37 9.16
CA GLY A 384 -36.01 -5.20 9.94
C GLY A 384 -35.31 -4.97 11.28
N ARG A 385 -34.35 -5.81 11.70
CA ARG A 385 -33.57 -5.57 12.94
C ARG A 385 -32.08 -5.54 12.63
N THR A 386 -31.47 -4.37 12.72
CA THR A 386 -30.00 -4.25 12.71
C THR A 386 -29.44 -4.80 14.03
N PRO A 387 -28.26 -5.44 14.04
CA PRO A 387 -27.66 -6.05 15.25
C PRO A 387 -27.54 -5.08 16.44
N ILE A 388 -27.43 -3.79 16.16
CA ILE A 388 -27.30 -2.71 17.15
C ILE A 388 -28.64 -2.39 17.85
N LYS A 389 -29.78 -2.51 17.16
CA LYS A 389 -31.10 -2.35 17.78
C LYS A 389 -31.45 -3.51 18.71
N VAL A 390 -30.87 -4.68 18.46
CA VAL A 390 -30.98 -5.86 19.34
C VAL A 390 -30.19 -5.62 20.63
N PHE A 391 -29.00 -5.02 20.54
CA PHE A 391 -28.17 -4.67 21.70
C PHE A 391 -28.82 -3.62 22.63
N GLU A 392 -29.40 -2.55 22.08
CA GLU A 392 -30.09 -1.53 22.89
C GLU A 392 -31.36 -2.05 23.57
N HIS A 393 -32.07 -2.97 22.92
CA HIS A 393 -33.26 -3.62 23.50
C HIS A 393 -32.88 -4.63 24.60
N LEU A 394 -31.82 -5.42 24.42
CA LEU A 394 -31.36 -6.40 25.41
C LEU A 394 -30.86 -5.74 26.71
N LEU A 395 -30.15 -4.61 26.62
CA LEU A 395 -29.72 -3.84 27.80
C LEU A 395 -30.88 -3.29 28.64
N GLN A 396 -32.05 -3.08 28.04
CA GLN A 396 -33.26 -2.63 28.73
C GLN A 396 -34.11 -3.78 29.29
N SER A 397 -33.91 -5.00 28.77
CA SER A 397 -34.80 -6.15 29.04
C SER A 397 -34.15 -7.21 29.93
N CYS A 398 -32.88 -7.56 29.70
CA CYS A 398 -32.17 -8.66 30.36
C CYS A 398 -30.64 -8.37 30.41
N PRO A 399 -30.12 -7.79 31.51
CA PRO A 399 -28.71 -7.38 31.62
C PRO A 399 -27.68 -8.52 31.56
N GLU A 400 -28.06 -9.75 31.92
CA GLU A 400 -27.14 -10.90 32.00
C GLU A 400 -26.78 -11.50 30.63
N GLU A 401 -27.59 -11.32 29.59
CA GLU A 401 -27.30 -11.83 28.23
C GLU A 401 -26.37 -10.92 27.42
N ALA A 402 -26.16 -9.67 27.86
CA ALA A 402 -25.28 -8.72 27.19
C ALA A 402 -23.77 -9.04 27.38
N GLU A 403 -23.42 -9.82 28.42
CA GLU A 403 -22.03 -10.24 28.69
C GLU A 403 -21.54 -11.36 27.75
N ALA A 404 -22.42 -12.02 26.99
CA ALA A 404 -22.08 -13.11 26.08
C ALA A 404 -21.79 -12.66 24.63
N LEU A 405 -21.83 -11.35 24.34
CA LEU A 405 -21.63 -10.83 22.98
C LEU A 405 -20.15 -10.74 22.58
N PRO A 406 -19.80 -10.97 21.29
CA PRO A 406 -18.42 -10.89 20.83
C PRO A 406 -17.79 -9.51 21.11
N PRO A 407 -16.52 -9.43 21.55
CA PRO A 407 -15.85 -8.17 21.89
C PRO A 407 -15.91 -7.11 20.79
N ALA A 408 -15.92 -7.51 19.52
CA ALA A 408 -16.03 -6.61 18.38
C ALA A 408 -17.34 -5.81 18.35
N VAL A 409 -18.46 -6.41 18.78
CA VAL A 409 -19.78 -5.76 18.82
C VAL A 409 -19.82 -4.72 19.96
N MET A 410 -19.21 -5.05 21.10
CA MET A 410 -19.08 -4.15 22.24
C MET A 410 -18.21 -2.93 21.91
N VAL A 411 -17.10 -3.13 21.20
CA VAL A 411 -16.19 -2.06 20.74
C VAL A 411 -16.88 -1.15 19.72
N GLN A 412 -17.63 -1.72 18.76
CA GLN A 412 -18.39 -0.92 17.79
C GLN A 412 -19.50 -0.08 18.45
N ALA A 413 -20.19 -0.63 19.45
CA ALA A 413 -21.19 0.11 20.22
C ALA A 413 -20.55 1.23 21.07
N ALA A 414 -19.39 0.99 21.68
CA ALA A 414 -18.66 1.99 22.45
C ALA A 414 -18.16 3.15 21.58
N HIS A 415 -17.54 2.85 20.44
CA HIS A 415 -17.05 3.87 19.49
C HIS A 415 -18.19 4.73 18.94
N ARG A 416 -19.39 4.15 18.73
CA ARG A 416 -20.56 4.91 18.29
C ARG A 416 -21.12 5.81 19.39
N ARG A 417 -21.18 5.35 20.64
CA ARG A 417 -21.58 6.20 21.78
C ARG A 417 -20.62 7.38 21.98
N GLU A 418 -19.33 7.13 21.81
CA GLU A 418 -18.31 8.18 21.91
C GLU A 418 -18.43 9.18 20.74
N ALA A 419 -18.68 8.70 19.52
CA ALA A 419 -18.94 9.55 18.36
C ALA A 419 -20.22 10.38 18.50
N GLU A 420 -21.32 9.79 19.01
CA GLU A 420 -22.59 10.49 19.26
C GLU A 420 -22.46 11.51 20.40
N ALA A 421 -21.70 11.21 21.45
CA ALA A 421 -21.38 12.16 22.52
C ALA A 421 -20.54 13.34 22.00
N LEU A 422 -19.56 13.09 21.12
CA LEU A 422 -18.76 14.12 20.47
C LEU A 422 -19.58 15.00 19.50
N LEU A 423 -20.54 14.40 18.78
CA LEU A 423 -21.48 15.10 17.91
C LEU A 423 -22.45 15.98 18.71
N ASN A 424 -23.03 15.46 19.80
CA ASN A 424 -23.92 16.22 20.67
C ASN A 424 -23.18 17.36 21.38
N ASN A 425 -21.94 17.15 21.83
CA ASN A 425 -21.11 18.22 22.40
C ASN A 425 -20.76 19.30 21.35
N ARG A 426 -20.50 18.92 20.09
CA ARG A 426 -20.32 19.89 18.99
C ARG A 426 -21.58 20.68 18.68
N GLN A 427 -22.76 20.03 18.69
CA GLN A 427 -24.03 20.73 18.45
C GLN A 427 -24.37 21.69 19.59
N HIS A 428 -24.13 21.31 20.85
CA HIS A 428 -24.27 22.21 22.00
C HIS A 428 -23.30 23.41 21.91
N SER A 429 -22.03 23.17 21.57
CA SER A 429 -21.03 24.23 21.38
C SER A 429 -21.42 25.21 20.27
N LEU A 430 -21.98 24.72 19.16
CA LEU A 430 -22.44 25.56 18.05
C LEU A 430 -23.69 26.37 18.41
N SER A 431 -24.61 25.80 19.21
CA SER A 431 -25.79 26.50 19.69
C SER A 431 -25.45 27.62 20.69
N GLU A 432 -24.42 27.44 21.52
CA GLU A 432 -23.92 28.47 22.45
C GLU A 432 -23.19 29.62 21.74
N VAL A 433 -22.47 29.32 20.64
CA VAL A 433 -21.82 30.33 19.81
C VAL A 433 -22.85 31.17 19.06
N GLN A 434 -23.88 30.54 18.48
CA GLN A 434 -24.96 31.25 17.78
C GLN A 434 -25.83 32.12 18.72
N SER A 435 -26.04 31.68 19.96
CA SER A 435 -26.78 32.47 20.95
C SER A 435 -25.95 33.63 21.54
N ARG A 436 -24.62 33.52 21.59
CA ARG A 436 -23.71 34.66 21.90
C ARG A 436 -23.65 35.70 20.78
N GLU A 437 -23.66 35.28 19.52
CA GLU A 437 -23.68 36.22 18.38
C GLU A 437 -25.00 37.00 18.29
N GLN A 438 -26.15 36.35 18.55
CA GLN A 438 -27.45 37.04 18.60
C GLN A 438 -27.59 37.98 19.82
N GLY A 439 -26.90 37.68 20.94
CA GLY A 439 -26.81 38.57 22.10
C GLY A 439 -25.97 39.83 21.85
N GLY A 440 -24.85 39.70 21.13
CA GLY A 440 -23.98 40.83 20.76
C GLY A 440 -24.62 41.81 19.78
N LEU A 441 -25.42 41.30 18.83
CA LEU A 441 -26.17 42.12 17.87
C LEU A 441 -27.31 42.94 18.52
N LYS A 442 -27.84 42.52 19.67
CA LYS A 442 -28.82 43.31 20.45
C LYS A 442 -28.18 44.41 21.31
N PHE A 443 -26.90 44.28 21.67
CA PHE A 443 -26.19 45.31 22.45
C PHE A 443 -25.68 46.47 21.58
N SER A 444 -25.34 46.21 20.32
CA SER A 444 -24.86 47.25 19.38
C SER A 444 -25.98 48.17 18.85
N ARG A 445 -27.25 47.76 18.92
CA ARG A 445 -28.41 48.60 18.52
C ARG A 445 -28.98 49.49 19.63
N ARG A 446 -28.47 49.43 20.86
CA ARG A 446 -28.93 50.30 21.97
C ARG A 446 -28.03 51.50 22.25
N SER A 447 -26.83 51.58 21.65
CA SER A 447 -25.89 52.68 21.83
C SER A 447 -25.93 53.75 20.72
N SER A 448 -26.90 53.69 19.80
CA SER A 448 -27.07 54.64 18.69
C SER A 448 -28.37 55.49 18.76
N LEU A 449 -29.06 55.46 19.91
CA LEU A 449 -30.25 56.29 20.19
C LEU A 449 -30.13 56.93 21.59
N GLN A 450 -29.11 57.75 21.77
CA GLN A 450 -29.05 58.81 22.77
C GLN A 450 -27.98 59.80 22.30
N GLY A 451 -28.42 60.71 21.43
CA GLY A 451 -27.72 61.88 20.91
C GLY A 451 -28.77 62.94 20.65
#